data_AF-A0A397UNU8-F1
#
_entry.id   AF-A0A397UNU8-F1
#
_cell.length_a   1.000
_cell.length_b   1.000
_cell.length_c   1.000
_cell.angle_alpha   90.00
_cell.angle_beta   90.00
_cell.angle_gamma   90.00
#
_symmetry.space_group_name_H-M   'P 1'
#
loop_
_entity.id
_entity.type
_entity.pdbx_description
1 polymer ?
#
loop_
_entity_poly.entity_id
_entity_poly.type
_entity_poly.pdbx_seq_one_letter_code
_entity_poly.pdbx_strand_id
1 'polypeptide(L)'
;MRAIMGYWRSLDLFCGNYLDDFGLAHPSLDTLIKMRDEVMKVDLERYGLVQEPEKGQWTASQRVKFFGLVIDTVKAQVIVPEEKITKTGKLLQALAKRKEYQLRSWLQ
;
A
#
# COMPACT_ATOMS: atom_id res chain seq x y z
N MET A 1 -8.52 -8.51 -9.85
CA MET A 1 -8.56 -8.11 -8.43
C MET A 1 -9.95 -7.82 -7.88
N ARG A 2 -10.84 -7.14 -8.61
CA ARG A 2 -12.19 -6.79 -8.12
C ARG A 2 -13.01 -7.96 -7.53
N ALA A 3 -13.02 -9.12 -8.19
CA ALA A 3 -13.75 -10.30 -7.72
C ALA A 3 -13.20 -10.84 -6.39
N ILE A 4 -11.87 -10.94 -6.28
CA ILE A 4 -11.16 -11.35 -5.07
C ILE A 4 -11.44 -10.40 -3.91
N MET A 5 -11.38 -9.09 -4.15
CA MET A 5 -11.72 -8.08 -3.14
C MET A 5 -13.17 -8.19 -2.68
N GLY A 6 -14.10 -8.52 -3.59
CA GLY A 6 -15.49 -8.78 -3.25
C GLY A 6 -15.65 -9.99 -2.33
N TYR A 7 -14.94 -11.07 -2.63
CA TYR A 7 -14.90 -12.26 -1.78
C TYR A 7 -14.32 -11.95 -0.40
N TRP A 8 -13.17 -11.28 -0.30
CA TRP A 8 -12.57 -10.93 0.99
C TRP A 8 -13.49 -10.05 1.85
N ARG A 9 -14.21 -9.10 1.25
CA ARG A 9 -15.21 -8.29 1.97
C ARG A 9 -16.38 -9.12 2.47
N SER A 10 -16.77 -10.18 1.75
CA SER A 10 -17.81 -11.11 2.24
C SER A 10 -17.37 -11.92 3.46
N LEU A 11 -16.06 -11.99 3.72
CA LEU A 11 -15.45 -12.58 4.92
C LEU A 11 -15.20 -11.55 6.03
N ASP A 12 -15.84 -10.38 5.96
CA ASP A 12 -15.71 -9.28 6.92
C ASP A 12 -14.30 -8.66 7.01
N LEU A 13 -13.51 -8.78 5.93
CA LEU A 13 -12.23 -8.07 5.83
C LEU A 13 -12.41 -6.66 5.29
N PHE A 14 -11.78 -5.69 5.95
CA PHE A 14 -11.54 -4.39 5.37
C PHE A 14 -10.39 -4.51 4.37
N CYS A 15 -10.64 -4.26 3.09
CA CYS A 15 -9.61 -4.38 2.07
C CYS A 15 -9.68 -3.30 0.97
N GLY A 16 -8.50 -2.87 0.54
CA GLY A 16 -8.29 -1.93 -0.56
C GLY A 16 -7.13 -2.36 -1.45
N ASN A 17 -7.17 -1.98 -2.72
CA ASN A 17 -6.10 -2.27 -3.67
C ASN A 17 -5.86 -1.10 -4.62
N TYR A 18 -4.66 -1.04 -5.16
CA TYR A 18 -4.25 -0.21 -6.28
C TYR A 18 -3.36 -1.06 -7.17
N LEU A 19 -3.88 -1.46 -8.33
CA LEU A 19 -3.21 -2.44 -9.20
C LEU A 19 -2.85 -3.73 -8.45
N ASP A 20 -1.55 -4.04 -8.33
CA ASP A 20 -0.97 -5.20 -7.65
C ASP A 20 -0.77 -4.99 -6.14
N ASP A 21 -0.74 -3.74 -5.67
CA ASP A 21 -0.61 -3.44 -4.24
C ASP A 21 -1.99 -3.52 -3.56
N PHE A 22 -2.11 -4.33 -2.51
CA PHE A 22 -3.33 -4.44 -1.72
C PHE A 22 -3.03 -4.42 -0.22
N GLY A 23 -4.07 -4.12 0.57
CA GLY A 23 -4.02 -4.13 2.02
C GLY A 23 -5.25 -4.78 2.60
N LEU A 24 -5.05 -5.54 3.69
CA LEU A 24 -6.09 -6.16 4.50
C LEU A 24 -6.03 -5.59 5.91
N ALA A 25 -7.18 -5.38 6.52
CA ALA A 25 -7.32 -4.96 7.90
C ALA A 25 -8.52 -5.65 8.55
N HIS A 26 -8.39 -5.91 9.84
CA HIS A 26 -9.44 -6.50 10.66
C HIS A 26 -9.21 -6.09 12.13
N PRO A 27 -10.26 -5.88 12.96
CA PRO A 27 -10.09 -5.50 14.36
C PRO A 27 -9.42 -6.57 15.23
N SER A 28 -9.62 -7.85 14.90
CA SER A 28 -8.96 -8.99 15.55
C SER A 28 -7.67 -9.37 14.84
N LEU A 29 -6.57 -9.40 15.61
CA LEU A 29 -5.25 -9.87 15.18
C LEU A 29 -5.29 -11.32 14.71
N ASP A 30 -5.95 -12.20 15.47
CA ASP A 30 -6.01 -13.63 15.18
C ASP A 30 -6.71 -13.90 13.85
N THR A 31 -7.82 -13.20 13.59
CA THR A 31 -8.51 -13.26 12.30
C THR A 31 -7.62 -12.75 11.18
N LEU A 32 -6.91 -11.63 11.37
CA LEU A 32 -6.03 -11.09 10.34
C LEU A 32 -4.87 -12.03 9.99
N ILE A 33 -4.27 -12.70 10.99
CA ILE A 33 -3.21 -13.69 10.78
C ILE A 33 -3.75 -14.93 10.07
N LYS A 34 -4.90 -15.45 10.51
CA LYS A 34 -5.56 -16.58 9.85
C LYS A 34 -5.88 -16.26 8.38
N MET A 35 -6.47 -15.09 8.15
CA MET A 35 -6.84 -14.63 6.82
C MET A 35 -5.63 -14.34 5.95
N ARG A 36 -4.52 -13.84 6.51
CA ARG A 36 -3.26 -13.70 5.78
C ARG A 36 -2.86 -15.05 5.17
N ASP A 37 -2.83 -16.11 5.97
CA ASP A 37 -2.39 -17.42 5.50
C ASP A 37 -3.36 -18.03 4.47
N GLU A 38 -4.67 -17.84 4.64
CA GLU A 38 -5.70 -18.27 3.69
C GLU A 38 -5.65 -17.48 2.37
N VAL A 39 -5.59 -16.15 2.45
CA VAL A 39 -5.48 -15.26 1.29
C VAL A 39 -4.21 -15.55 0.49
N MET A 40 -3.08 -15.72 1.19
CA MET A 40 -1.78 -15.92 0.54
C MET A 40 -1.69 -17.28 -0.15
N LYS A 41 -2.04 -18.36 0.56
CA LYS A 41 -1.80 -19.72 0.06
C LYS A 41 -2.88 -20.22 -0.88
N VAL A 42 -4.10 -19.75 -0.71
CA VAL A 42 -5.24 -20.34 -1.40
C VAL A 42 -5.76 -19.41 -2.46
N ASP A 43 -6.03 -18.15 -2.13
CA ASP A 43 -6.69 -17.27 -3.08
C ASP A 43 -5.72 -16.76 -4.14
N LEU A 44 -4.60 -16.14 -3.76
CA LEU A 44 -3.67 -15.53 -4.73
C LEU A 44 -3.12 -16.56 -5.73
N GLU A 45 -2.67 -17.71 -5.24
CA GLU A 45 -2.16 -18.81 -6.07
C GLU A 45 -3.24 -19.35 -7.04
N ARG A 46 -4.51 -19.47 -6.60
CA ARG A 46 -5.62 -19.89 -7.47
C ARG A 46 -5.85 -18.95 -8.66
N TYR A 47 -5.51 -17.67 -8.52
CA TYR A 47 -5.61 -16.69 -9.61
C TYR A 47 -4.29 -16.49 -10.36
N GLY A 48 -3.28 -17.36 -10.13
CA GLY A 48 -1.97 -17.27 -10.78
C GLY A 48 -1.12 -16.09 -10.31
N LEU A 49 -1.43 -15.55 -9.13
CA LEU A 49 -0.67 -14.45 -8.52
C LEU A 49 0.30 -15.02 -7.49
N VAL A 50 1.51 -14.48 -7.50
CA VAL A 50 2.58 -14.90 -6.58
C VAL A 50 2.98 -13.71 -5.74
N GLN A 51 3.28 -13.98 -4.48
CA GLN A 51 3.79 -12.97 -3.56
C GLN A 51 5.26 -12.68 -3.87
N GLU A 52 5.65 -11.41 -3.81
CA GLU A 52 7.04 -10.99 -3.71
C GLU A 52 7.44 -10.93 -2.22
N PRO A 53 8.28 -11.85 -1.71
CA PRO A 53 8.55 -11.98 -0.27
C PRO A 53 9.15 -10.72 0.36
N GLU A 54 9.94 -9.96 -0.41
CA GLU A 54 10.62 -8.76 0.08
C GLU A 54 9.76 -7.49 -0.05
N LYS A 55 8.65 -7.55 -0.79
CA LYS A 55 7.75 -6.42 -1.01
C LYS A 55 6.54 -6.54 -0.08
N GLY A 56 6.26 -5.46 0.65
CA GLY A 56 5.07 -5.34 1.50
C GLY A 56 5.35 -5.53 2.99
N GLN A 57 4.27 -5.58 3.78
CA GLN A 57 4.30 -5.72 5.23
C GLN A 57 3.38 -6.87 5.64
N TRP A 58 3.94 -8.06 5.81
CA TRP A 58 3.21 -9.32 6.02
C TRP A 58 2.97 -9.67 7.49
N THR A 59 3.62 -8.93 8.39
CA THR A 59 3.35 -8.98 9.82
C THR A 59 2.25 -7.99 10.15
N ALA A 60 1.19 -8.48 10.78
CA ALA A 60 0.11 -7.63 11.26
C ALA A 60 0.65 -6.52 12.16
N SER A 61 0.17 -5.31 11.95
CA SER A 61 0.64 -4.11 12.65
C SER A 61 -0.46 -3.07 12.66
N GLN A 62 -0.48 -2.27 13.72
CA GLN A 62 -1.31 -1.07 13.81
C GLN A 62 -0.65 0.16 13.15
N ARG A 63 0.59 0.01 12.69
CA ARG A 63 1.33 1.00 11.93
C ARG A 63 1.84 0.37 10.63
N VAL A 64 1.21 0.71 9.53
CA VAL A 64 1.47 0.06 8.22
C VAL A 64 1.97 1.07 7.20
N LYS A 65 2.93 0.64 6.36
CA LYS A 65 3.38 1.43 5.21
C LYS A 65 2.52 1.07 3.99
N PHE A 66 1.85 2.06 3.39
CA PHE A 66 1.02 1.87 2.21
C PHE A 66 1.14 3.09 1.27
N PHE A 67 1.45 2.87 -0.01
CA PHE A 67 1.73 3.94 -1.01
C PHE A 67 2.75 5.01 -0.55
N GLY A 68 3.77 4.59 0.20
CA GLY A 68 4.77 5.49 0.74
C GLY A 68 4.23 6.48 1.79
N LEU A 69 3.09 6.15 2.40
CA LEU A 69 2.52 6.77 3.59
C LEU A 69 2.55 5.78 4.75
N VAL A 70 2.44 6.28 5.97
CA VAL A 70 2.28 5.47 7.18
C VAL A 70 0.86 5.66 7.69
N ILE A 71 0.11 4.58 7.82
CA ILE A 71 -1.23 4.57 8.41
C ILE A 71 -1.07 4.10 9.85
N ASP A 72 -1.44 4.95 10.81
CA ASP A 72 -1.50 4.64 12.24
C ASP A 72 -2.97 4.41 12.62
N THR A 73 -3.34 3.15 12.83
CA THR A 73 -4.71 2.75 13.11
C THR A 73 -5.10 2.96 14.56
N VAL A 74 -4.13 3.16 15.47
CA VAL A 74 -4.42 3.50 16.88
C VAL A 74 -4.89 4.95 16.97
N LYS A 75 -4.20 5.84 16.24
CA LYS A 75 -4.49 7.29 16.25
C LYS A 75 -5.43 7.73 15.13
N ALA A 76 -5.81 6.82 14.23
CA ALA A 76 -6.55 7.11 13.01
C ALA A 76 -5.88 8.21 12.15
N GLN A 77 -4.57 8.10 11.94
CA GLN A 77 -3.77 9.09 11.23
C GLN A 77 -3.13 8.51 9.96
N VAL A 78 -3.03 9.36 8.94
CA VAL A 78 -2.21 9.11 7.74
C VAL A 78 -1.04 10.07 7.76
N ILE A 79 0.17 9.52 7.83
CA ILE A 79 1.41 10.25 8.10
C ILE A 79 2.29 10.18 6.85
N VAL A 80 2.79 11.33 6.41
CA VAL A 80 3.85 11.39 5.40
C VAL A 80 5.19 11.08 6.10
N PRO A 81 5.95 10.07 5.67
CA PRO A 81 7.26 9.78 6.28
C PRO A 81 8.23 10.95 6.11
N GLU A 82 9.03 11.22 7.14
CA GLU A 82 10.01 12.32 7.15
C GLU A 82 10.99 12.26 5.95
N GLU A 83 11.41 11.04 5.57
CA GLU A 83 12.25 10.81 4.40
C GLU A 83 11.60 11.35 3.11
N LYS A 84 10.29 11.14 2.95
CA LYS A 84 9.52 11.62 1.79
C LYS A 84 9.38 13.14 1.81
N ILE A 85 9.21 13.74 2.99
CA ILE A 85 9.19 15.20 3.17
C ILE A 85 10.56 15.78 2.78
N THR A 86 11.63 15.26 3.36
CA THR A 86 13.01 15.70 3.08
C THR A 86 13.37 15.56 1.61
N LYS A 87 13.06 14.42 0.98
CA LYS A 87 13.33 14.16 -0.44
C LYS A 87 12.56 15.14 -1.34
N THR A 88 11.28 15.35 -1.06
CA THR A 88 10.45 16.32 -1.79
C THR A 88 10.99 17.73 -1.63
N GLY A 89 11.38 18.13 -0.42
CA GLY A 89 12.00 19.43 -0.15
C GLY A 89 13.27 19.66 -0.98
N LYS A 90 14.17 18.66 -1.05
CA LYS A 90 15.37 18.73 -1.90
C LYS A 90 15.03 18.90 -3.38
N LEU A 91 14.02 18.18 -3.88
CA LEU A 91 13.57 18.31 -5.27
C LEU A 91 12.99 19.69 -5.57
N LEU A 92 12.19 20.24 -4.65
CA LEU A 92 11.64 21.60 -4.78
C LEU A 92 12.73 22.67 -4.79
N GLN A 93 13.73 22.55 -3.91
CA GLN A 93 14.88 23.46 -3.92
C GLN A 93 15.70 23.36 -5.21
N ALA A 94 15.89 22.15 -5.74
CA ALA A 94 16.56 21.95 -7.01
C ALA A 94 15.76 22.55 -8.17
N LEU A 95 14.43 22.42 -8.15
CA LEU A 95 13.55 23.00 -9.15
C LEU A 95 13.58 24.54 -9.11
N ALA A 96 13.49 25.13 -7.92
CA ALA A 96 13.52 26.59 -7.74
C ALA A 96 14.82 27.24 -8.20
N LYS A 97 15.94 26.48 -8.22
CA LYS A 97 17.24 26.95 -8.70
C LYS A 97 17.39 26.86 -10.23
N ARG A 98 16.46 26.22 -10.95
CA ARG A 98 16.52 26.13 -12.41
C ARG A 98 16.07 27.45 -13.04
N LYS A 99 16.89 27.99 -13.96
CA LYS A 99 16.58 29.23 -14.69
C LYS A 99 15.67 29.01 -15.90
N GLU A 100 15.63 27.80 -16.43
CA GLU A 100 14.83 27.42 -17.59
C GLU A 100 14.10 26.11 -17.32
N TYR A 101 12.84 26.03 -17.74
CA TYR A 101 12.00 24.85 -17.61
C TYR A 101 11.68 24.35 -19.02
N GLN A 102 12.15 23.15 -19.37
CA GLN A 102 11.59 22.44 -20.51
C GLN A 102 10.30 21.73 -20.07
N LEU A 103 9.16 22.27 -20.49
CA LEU A 103 7.91 21.52 -20.50
C LEU A 103 8.09 20.34 -21.46
N ARG A 104 8.07 19.12 -20.94
CA ARG A 104 7.95 17.94 -21.80
C ARG A 104 6.56 17.99 -22.43
N SER A 105 6.48 18.24 -23.74
CA SER A 105 5.24 18.09 -24.50
C SER A 105 4.95 16.61 -24.66
N TRP A 106 4.00 16.08 -23.90
CA TRP A 106 3.50 14.70 -24.01
C TRP A 106 2.38 14.54 -25.05
N LEU A 107 2.36 15.41 -26.06
CA LEU A 107 1.43 15.34 -27.19
C LEU A 107 2.22 14.96 -28.45
N GLN A 108 2.41 13.66 -28.65
CA GLN A 108 2.62 13.04 -29.95
C GLN A 108 1.79 11.76 -30.01
#